data_AF-A0A7Z7YS72-F1
#
_entry.id   AF-A0A7Z7YS72-F1
#
_cell.length_a   1.000
_cell.length_b   1.000
_cell.length_c   1.000
_cell.angle_alpha   90.00
_cell.angle_beta   90.00
_cell.angle_gamma   90.00
#
_symmetry.space_group_name_H-M   'P 1'
#
loop_
_entity.id
_entity.type
_entity.pdbx_description
1 polymer ?
#
loop_
_entity_poly.entity_id
_entity_poly.type
_entity_poly.pdbx_seq_one_letter_code
_entity_poly.pdbx_strand_id
1 'polypeptide(L)'
;EDDRINKVMTRRPINVELTTTVASCAHIMIWEGIEILPVTTRNKKAIGVITRNDVLKAMQLIGRQPQIGETIIDQIAKHISINHNETSVKISPALTNQYGTLSKAICVAIIEETIKHELRKYKKVDVIDRKSV
;
A
#
# COMPACT_ATOMS: atom_id res chain seq x y z
N GLU A 1 -37.07 -16.49 23.53
CA GLU A 1 -37.62 -15.37 22.72
C GLU A 1 -36.97 -14.00 22.98
N ASP A 2 -35.83 -13.90 23.68
CA ASP A 2 -35.42 -12.59 24.25
C ASP A 2 -34.10 -11.98 23.73
N ASP A 3 -33.65 -12.39 22.54
CA ASP A 3 -32.47 -11.83 21.85
C ASP A 3 -32.88 -10.86 20.74
N ARG A 4 -33.56 -9.78 21.10
CA ARG A 4 -33.78 -8.68 20.15
C ARG A 4 -32.45 -7.97 19.89
N ILE A 5 -32.05 -7.85 18.63
CA ILE A 5 -30.82 -7.15 18.17
C ILE A 5 -30.68 -5.75 18.79
N ASN A 6 -31.81 -5.10 19.10
CA ASN A 6 -31.84 -3.79 19.74
C ASN A 6 -31.19 -3.73 21.14
N LYS A 7 -31.00 -4.87 21.83
CA LYS A 7 -30.34 -4.96 23.14
C LYS A 7 -28.81 -5.00 23.03
N VAL A 8 -28.27 -5.48 21.91
CA VAL A 8 -26.82 -5.67 21.70
C VAL A 8 -26.21 -4.65 20.73
N MET A 9 -27.04 -3.93 19.95
CA MET A 9 -26.56 -2.95 18.98
C MET A 9 -26.21 -1.59 19.62
N THR A 10 -25.21 -0.92 19.06
CA THR A 10 -24.94 0.49 19.34
C THR A 10 -25.96 1.36 18.59
N ARG A 11 -26.87 2.01 19.32
CA ARG A 11 -27.97 2.80 18.71
C ARG A 11 -27.51 4.00 17.88
N ARG A 12 -26.36 4.60 18.21
CA ARG A 12 -25.80 5.77 17.54
C ARG A 12 -24.31 5.50 17.28
N PRO A 13 -23.98 4.71 16.26
CA PRO A 13 -22.58 4.44 15.94
C PRO A 13 -21.90 5.71 15.44
N ILE A 14 -20.61 5.83 15.73
CA ILE A 14 -19.74 6.83 15.15
C ILE A 14 -19.71 6.58 13.64
N ASN A 15 -19.99 7.60 12.84
CA ASN A 15 -20.07 7.51 11.39
C ASN A 15 -19.20 8.60 10.76
N VAL A 16 -18.88 8.41 9.48
CA VAL A 16 -18.11 9.37 8.68
C VAL A 16 -18.87 9.73 7.41
N GLU A 17 -18.55 10.89 6.83
CA GLU A 17 -19.09 11.30 5.53
C GLU A 17 -18.17 10.85 4.39
N LEU A 18 -18.70 10.79 3.15
CA LEU A 18 -17.89 10.51 1.94
C LEU A 18 -16.74 11.50 1.73
N THR A 19 -16.85 12.70 2.28
CA THR A 19 -15.85 13.77 2.23
C THR A 19 -14.77 13.61 3.30
N THR A 20 -14.94 12.70 4.26
CA THR A 20 -13.99 12.47 5.35
C THR A 20 -12.75 11.77 4.80
N THR A 21 -11.56 12.30 5.12
CA THR A 21 -10.31 11.73 4.62
C THR A 21 -10.01 10.39 5.25
N VAL A 22 -9.27 9.54 4.53
CA VAL A 22 -8.78 8.25 5.03
C VAL A 22 -7.95 8.41 6.31
N ALA A 23 -7.14 9.47 6.40
CA ALA A 23 -6.34 9.78 7.59
C ALA A 23 -7.21 10.11 8.81
N SER A 24 -8.29 10.87 8.61
CA SER A 24 -9.27 11.16 9.67
C SER A 24 -9.99 9.88 10.12
N CYS A 25 -10.39 9.01 9.19
CA CYS A 25 -10.96 7.71 9.51
C CYS A 25 -9.99 6.86 10.35
N ALA A 26 -8.70 6.83 9.99
CA ALA A 26 -7.68 6.13 10.76
C ALA A 26 -7.56 6.68 12.18
N HIS A 27 -7.55 8.01 12.33
CA HIS A 27 -7.46 8.66 13.63
C HIS A 27 -8.66 8.31 14.52
N ILE A 28 -9.88 8.38 13.98
CA ILE A 28 -11.11 8.01 14.70
C ILE A 28 -11.07 6.54 15.11
N MET A 29 -10.68 5.63 14.21
CA MET A 29 -10.57 4.19 14.51
C MET A 29 -9.59 3.90 15.66
N ILE A 30 -8.46 4.61 15.72
CA ILE A 30 -7.47 4.45 16.79
C ILE A 30 -7.97 5.05 18.10
N TRP A 31 -8.49 6.28 18.05
CA TRP A 31 -8.91 7.02 19.23
C TRP A 31 -10.09 6.36 19.93
N GLU A 32 -11.07 5.91 19.15
CA GLU A 32 -12.28 5.25 19.66
C GLU A 32 -12.11 3.74 19.83
N GLY A 33 -10.96 3.18 19.40
CA GLY A 33 -10.69 1.75 19.48
C GLY A 33 -11.62 0.88 18.62
N ILE A 34 -12.20 1.44 17.55
CA ILE A 34 -13.15 0.76 16.66
C ILE A 34 -12.48 0.30 15.35
N GLU A 35 -13.01 -0.77 14.77
CA GLU A 35 -12.42 -1.38 13.56
C GLU A 35 -13.22 -1.08 12.28
N ILE A 36 -14.45 -0.57 12.46
CA ILE A 36 -15.44 -0.42 11.41
C ILE A 36 -16.11 0.95 11.55
N LEU A 37 -16.19 1.68 10.45
CA LEU A 37 -16.87 2.97 10.35
C LEU A 37 -17.97 2.92 9.28
N PRO A 38 -19.25 3.10 9.63
CA PRO A 38 -20.30 3.32 8.65
C PRO A 38 -20.11 4.68 7.96
N VAL A 39 -20.25 4.68 6.64
CA VAL A 39 -20.23 5.88 5.80
C VAL A 39 -21.67 6.31 5.56
N THR A 40 -21.99 7.55 5.92
CA THR A 40 -23.34 8.10 5.80
C THR A 40 -23.36 9.39 4.99
N THR A 41 -24.50 9.69 4.37
CA THR A 41 -24.78 11.01 3.80
C THR A 41 -25.14 11.99 4.91
N ARG A 42 -25.08 13.30 4.66
CA ARG A 42 -25.61 14.35 5.55
C ARG A 42 -27.02 14.09 6.10
N ASN A 43 -27.87 13.42 5.31
CA ASN A 43 -29.22 13.04 5.72
C ASN A 43 -29.28 11.73 6.56
N LYS A 44 -28.15 11.30 7.14
CA LYS A 44 -27.99 10.08 7.96
C LYS A 44 -28.39 8.77 7.25
N LYS A 45 -28.36 8.77 5.92
CA LYS A 45 -28.54 7.55 5.13
C LYS A 45 -27.22 6.80 5.04
N ALA A 46 -27.21 5.52 5.42
CA ALA A 46 -26.03 4.66 5.26
C ALA A 46 -25.78 4.38 3.77
N ILE A 47 -24.55 4.62 3.34
CA ILE A 47 -24.08 4.40 1.97
C ILE A 47 -23.23 3.14 1.91
N GLY A 48 -22.42 2.91 2.95
CA GLY A 48 -21.51 1.78 3.01
C GLY A 48 -20.75 1.73 4.33
N VAL A 49 -19.64 0.99 4.32
CA VAL A 49 -18.80 0.74 5.49
C VAL A 49 -17.33 0.74 5.10
N ILE A 50 -16.47 1.22 5.99
CA ILE A 50 -15.01 1.19 5.86
C ILE A 50 -14.44 0.38 7.00
N THR A 51 -13.55 -0.56 6.70
CA THR A 51 -12.83 -1.36 7.70
C THR A 51 -11.40 -0.87 7.89
N ARG A 52 -10.77 -1.23 9.01
CA ARG A 52 -9.35 -0.94 9.27
C ARG A 52 -8.43 -1.41 8.13
N ASN A 53 -8.73 -2.57 7.53
CA ASN A 53 -7.96 -3.08 6.38
C ASN A 53 -8.06 -2.17 5.16
N ASP A 54 -9.24 -1.59 4.90
CA ASP A 54 -9.43 -0.68 3.77
C ASP A 54 -8.66 0.62 3.98
N VAL A 55 -8.67 1.15 5.22
CA VAL A 55 -7.88 2.32 5.61
C VAL A 55 -6.38 2.06 5.41
N LEU A 56 -5.86 0.94 5.89
CA LEU A 56 -4.44 0.57 5.74
C LEU A 56 -4.05 0.43 4.27
N LYS A 57 -4.88 -0.24 3.45
CA LYS A 57 -4.64 -0.37 2.00
C LYS A 57 -4.64 0.99 1.32
N ALA A 58 -5.62 1.85 1.63
CA ALA A 58 -5.69 3.19 1.05
C ALA A 58 -4.48 4.05 1.43
N MET A 59 -4.00 3.98 2.67
CA MET A 59 -2.77 4.68 3.09
C MET A 59 -1.52 4.16 2.37
N GLN A 60 -1.42 2.85 2.14
CA GLN A 60 -0.32 2.27 1.35
C GLN A 60 -0.35 2.70 -0.12
N LEU A 61 -1.55 2.91 -0.69
CA LEU A 61 -1.70 3.43 -2.04
C LEU A 61 -1.30 4.91 -2.13
N ILE A 62 -1.60 5.71 -1.10
CA ILE A 62 -1.15 7.11 -1.02
C ILE A 62 0.38 7.19 -0.90
N GLY A 63 1.01 6.26 -0.18
CA GLY A 63 2.48 6.11 -0.13
C GLY A 63 3.14 5.70 -1.45
N ARG A 64 2.37 5.37 -2.49
CA ARG A 64 2.86 5.15 -3.86
C ARG A 64 2.69 6.36 -4.78
N GLN A 65 2.35 7.52 -4.23
CA GLN A 65 2.33 8.76 -4.98
C GLN A 65 3.78 9.22 -5.24
N PRO A 66 4.21 9.37 -6.51
CA PRO A 66 5.62 9.55 -6.90
C PRO A 66 6.23 10.92 -6.55
N GLN A 67 5.60 11.70 -5.66
CA GLN A 67 5.92 13.12 -5.44
C GLN A 67 6.55 13.42 -4.08
N ILE A 68 6.58 12.47 -3.13
CA ILE A 68 7.26 12.67 -1.84
C ILE A 68 8.10 11.43 -1.55
N GLY A 69 9.42 11.55 -1.76
CA GLY A 69 10.38 10.57 -1.25
C GLY A 69 10.72 9.43 -2.19
N GLU A 70 10.80 9.67 -3.51
CA GLU A 70 11.59 8.74 -4.33
C GLU A 70 13.05 8.90 -3.93
N THR A 71 13.59 7.85 -3.31
CA THR A 71 15.03 7.76 -3.15
C THR A 71 15.67 7.72 -4.54
N ILE A 72 16.94 8.11 -4.65
CA ILE A 72 17.70 7.96 -5.91
C ILE A 72 17.55 6.52 -6.44
N ILE A 73 17.45 5.54 -5.54
CA ILE A 73 17.21 4.12 -5.83
C ILE A 73 15.85 3.89 -6.48
N ASP A 74 14.77 4.54 -6.04
CA ASP A 74 13.45 4.41 -6.66
C ASP A 74 13.41 5.00 -8.07
N GLN A 75 14.15 6.10 -8.30
CA GLN A 75 14.30 6.66 -9.65
C GLN A 75 15.11 5.74 -10.58
N ILE A 76 16.11 5.04 -10.04
CA ILE A 76 16.88 4.02 -10.77
C ILE A 76 15.98 2.83 -11.13
N ALA A 77 15.19 2.33 -10.18
CA ALA A 77 14.33 1.16 -10.37
C ALA A 77 13.31 1.33 -11.51
N LYS A 78 12.80 2.55 -11.74
CA LYS A 78 11.90 2.85 -12.88
C LYS A 78 12.52 2.59 -14.25
N HIS A 79 13.84 2.62 -14.34
CA HIS A 79 14.57 2.38 -15.58
C HIS A 79 14.92 0.91 -15.76
N ILE A 80 14.62 0.06 -14.78
CA ILE A 80 14.84 -1.39 -14.80
C ILE A 80 13.51 -2.06 -15.20
N SER A 81 13.47 -2.68 -16.38
CA SER A 81 12.34 -3.49 -16.83
C SER A 81 12.73 -4.96 -16.72
N ILE A 82 12.10 -5.66 -15.78
CA ILE A 82 12.34 -7.09 -15.52
C ILE A 82 11.22 -7.91 -16.16
N ASN A 83 11.55 -8.64 -17.23
CA ASN A 83 10.68 -9.61 -17.87
C ASN A 83 11.05 -11.04 -17.43
N HIS A 84 10.16 -12.02 -17.70
CA HIS A 84 10.33 -13.41 -17.26
C HIS A 84 11.67 -14.05 -17.71
N ASN A 85 12.25 -13.61 -18.83
CA ASN A 85 13.50 -14.15 -19.38
C ASN A 85 14.66 -13.14 -19.47
N GLU A 86 14.44 -11.85 -19.20
CA GLU A 86 15.48 -10.83 -19.40
C GLU A 86 15.27 -9.61 -18.49
N THR A 87 16.36 -9.13 -17.91
CA THR A 87 16.39 -7.85 -17.18
C THR A 87 17.04 -6.80 -18.09
N SER A 88 16.25 -5.82 -18.53
CA SER A 88 16.74 -4.71 -19.35
C SER A 88 16.77 -3.43 -18.51
N VAL A 89 17.85 -2.65 -18.65
CA VAL A 89 18.01 -1.38 -17.94
C VAL A 89 18.20 -0.26 -18.96
N LYS A 90 17.30 0.72 -18.97
CA LYS A 90 17.40 1.90 -19.84
C LYS A 90 18.28 2.96 -19.18
N ILE A 91 19.54 3.04 -19.59
CA ILE A 91 20.48 4.02 -19.04
C ILE A 91 20.14 5.43 -19.58
N SER A 92 19.75 6.34 -18.69
CA SER A 92 19.68 7.78 -18.98
C SER A 92 20.96 8.49 -18.49
N PRO A 93 21.32 9.67 -19.02
CA PRO A 93 22.52 10.40 -18.58
C PRO A 93 22.56 10.68 -17.07
N ALA A 94 21.40 10.79 -16.41
CA ALA A 94 21.30 10.93 -14.95
C ALA A 94 21.81 9.70 -14.16
N LEU A 95 21.94 8.55 -14.83
CA LEU A 95 22.47 7.30 -14.27
C LEU A 95 23.95 7.09 -14.60
N THR A 96 24.59 8.06 -15.25
CA THR A 96 26.00 8.00 -15.66
C THR A 96 26.88 8.90 -14.80
N ASN A 97 28.16 8.57 -14.70
CA ASN A 97 29.15 9.44 -14.09
C ASN A 97 29.63 10.50 -15.11
N GLN A 98 30.51 11.41 -14.66
CA GLN A 98 31.08 12.48 -15.50
C GLN A 98 31.83 12.00 -16.75
N TYR A 99 32.12 10.70 -16.86
CA TYR A 99 32.79 10.09 -17.99
C TYR A 99 31.82 9.35 -18.93
N GLY A 100 30.51 9.51 -18.72
CA GLY A 100 29.47 8.83 -19.53
C GLY A 100 29.39 7.32 -19.31
N THR A 101 30.05 6.80 -18.28
CA THR A 101 29.96 5.38 -17.90
C THR A 101 28.94 5.19 -16.79
N LEU A 102 28.37 3.98 -16.68
CA LEU A 102 27.43 3.66 -15.61
C LEU A 102 28.08 3.90 -14.24
N SER A 103 27.43 4.67 -13.37
CA SER A 103 27.98 4.91 -12.04
C SER A 103 28.02 3.60 -11.24
N LYS A 104 29.08 3.39 -10.45
CA LYS A 104 29.24 2.19 -9.60
C LYS A 104 28.05 1.95 -8.68
N ALA A 105 27.45 3.02 -8.15
CA ALA A 105 26.25 2.95 -7.32
C ALA A 105 25.04 2.37 -8.06
N ILE A 106 24.93 2.64 -9.37
CA ILE A 106 23.86 2.15 -10.22
C ILE A 106 24.03 0.65 -10.48
N CYS A 107 25.26 0.18 -10.73
CA CYS A 107 25.54 -1.24 -10.86
C CYS A 107 25.11 -2.03 -9.62
N VAL A 108 25.45 -1.51 -8.43
CA VAL A 108 25.04 -2.13 -7.16
C VAL A 108 23.51 -2.12 -7.00
N ALA A 109 22.86 -1.00 -7.33
CA ALA A 109 21.40 -0.90 -7.27
C ALA A 109 20.70 -1.88 -8.23
N ILE A 110 21.21 -2.07 -9.45
CA ILE A 110 20.67 -3.05 -10.41
C ILE A 110 20.79 -4.47 -9.85
N ILE A 111 21.95 -4.83 -9.30
CA ILE A 111 22.17 -6.13 -8.67
C ILE A 111 21.18 -6.33 -7.52
N GLU A 112 21.06 -5.35 -6.62
CA GLU A 112 20.16 -5.40 -5.47
C GLU A 112 18.69 -5.54 -5.90
N GLU A 113 18.24 -4.76 -6.89
CA GLU A 113 16.86 -4.80 -7.37
C GLU A 113 16.54 -6.12 -8.07
N THR A 114 17.49 -6.67 -8.83
CA THR A 114 17.35 -7.99 -9.47
C THR A 114 17.24 -9.11 -8.42
N ILE A 115 18.08 -9.07 -7.39
CA ILE A 115 18.03 -10.02 -6.27
C ILE A 115 16.70 -9.89 -5.52
N LYS A 116 16.26 -8.67 -5.20
CA LYS A 116 14.97 -8.42 -4.54
C LYS A 116 13.80 -8.94 -5.39
N HIS A 117 13.82 -8.71 -6.70
CA HIS A 117 12.81 -9.21 -7.62
C HIS A 117 12.74 -10.74 -7.58
N GLU A 118 13.88 -11.41 -7.65
CA GLU A 118 13.95 -12.86 -7.65
C GLU A 118 13.55 -13.46 -6.30
N LEU A 119 14.03 -12.88 -5.19
CA LEU A 119 13.63 -13.30 -3.83
C LEU A 119 12.13 -13.14 -3.57
N ARG A 120 11.47 -12.13 -4.16
CA ARG A 120 10.01 -11.98 -4.03
C ARG A 120 9.24 -13.10 -4.72
N LYS A 121 9.79 -13.72 -5.77
CA LYS A 121 9.19 -14.93 -6.38
C LYS A 121 9.24 -16.09 -5.40
N TYR A 122 10.39 -16.36 -4.79
CA TYR A 122 10.54 -17.41 -3.77
C TYR A 122 9.68 -17.16 -2.53
N LYS A 123 9.65 -15.93 -2.02
CA LYS A 123 8.86 -15.59 -0.83
C LYS A 123 7.35 -15.70 -1.06
N LYS A 124 6.87 -15.56 -2.31
CA LYS A 124 5.48 -15.86 -2.68
C LYS A 124 5.20 -17.37 -2.69
N VAL A 125 6.17 -18.20 -3.08
CA VAL A 125 6.04 -19.67 -3.07
C VAL A 125 5.94 -20.19 -1.62
N ASP A 126 6.81 -19.71 -0.71
CA ASP A 126 6.79 -20.13 0.71
C ASP A 126 5.49 -19.75 1.45
N VAL A 127 4.84 -18.64 1.06
CA VAL A 127 3.59 -18.20 1.70
C VAL A 127 2.37 -18.99 1.20
N ILE A 128 2.44 -19.55 -0.02
CA ILE A 128 1.37 -20.37 -0.59
C ILE A 128 1.43 -21.80 -0.05
N ASP A 129 2.63 -22.32 0.27
CA ASP A 129 2.80 -23.72 0.66
C ASP A 129 2.52 -24.02 2.15
N ARG A 130 2.39 -22.99 3.01
CA ARG A 130 2.13 -23.17 4.45
C ARG A 130 0.66 -23.21 4.88
N LYS A 131 -0.30 -23.28 3.95
CA LYS A 131 -1.74 -23.41 4.27
C LYS A 131 -2.37 -24.76 3.90
N SER A 132 -1.54 -25.77 3.63
CA SER A 132 -2.01 -27.10 3.23
C SER A 132 -1.61 -28.17 4.25
N VAL A 133 -1.97 -28.00 5.53
CA VAL A 133 -2.10 -29.09 6.51
C VAL A 133 -3.24 -28.75 7.47
#